data_AF-A0A7V5W4X6-F1
#
_entry.id   AF-A0A7V5W4X6-F1
#
_cell.length_a   1.000
_cell.length_b   1.000
_cell.length_c   1.000
_cell.angle_alpha   90.00
_cell.angle_beta   90.00
_cell.angle_gamma   90.00
#
_symmetry.space_group_name_H-M   'P 1'
#
loop_
_entity.id
_entity.type
_entity.pdbx_description
1 polymer ?
#
loop_
_entity_poly.entity_id
_entity_poly.type
_entity_poly.pdbx_seq_one_letter_code
_entity_poly.pdbx_strand_id
1 'polypeptide(L)'
;RRARRHAELTGFDPVIVDTAGRLHVDEELMAELEAIKREMKPVEVLLVADAMTGQDAVRSAEAFHQRIGISGVILTKMDGDTRGGAALSIKAVTGQPIKFIGVGEKYDALEPFYPDRMASRILGMGDVLSLIERVRAEVDEREAARLQEKLRREEFTLEDFLEQLRLAKRFGSLGKIFELLPAEMLKLVGVSRITPEQMAQFERQLKRAEAIINSMTPEERRNYRLIDGSRRRRIARGSGTTVEDVNALLKQYVEMRQMMKRLREGAFPLGKFLGKGKKKGRKKRG
;
A
#
# COMPACT_ATOMS: atom_id res chain seq x y z
N ARG A 1 14.42 39.26 10.11
CA ARG A 1 15.28 39.77 11.21
C ARG A 1 14.80 39.39 12.62
N ARG A 2 13.63 39.85 13.11
CA ARG A 2 13.13 39.52 14.46
C ARG A 2 12.99 38.02 14.72
N ALA A 3 12.42 37.27 13.77
CA ALA A 3 12.26 35.82 13.86
C ALA A 3 13.60 35.08 14.06
N ARG A 4 14.63 35.44 13.28
CA ARG A 4 15.98 34.87 13.40
C ARG A 4 16.60 35.12 14.77
N ARG A 5 16.53 36.36 15.26
CA ARG A 5 17.06 36.72 16.58
C ARG A 5 16.34 35.97 17.71
N HIS A 6 15.03 35.81 17.59
CA HIS A 6 14.26 35.02 18.55
C HIS A 6 14.72 33.56 18.56
N ALA A 7 14.88 32.94 17.38
CA ALA A 7 15.37 31.57 17.27
C ALA A 7 16.77 31.37 17.85
N GLU A 8 17.69 32.31 17.61
CA GLU A 8 19.04 32.31 18.19
C GLU A 8 19.00 32.42 19.72
N LEU A 9 18.07 33.19 20.28
CA LEU A 9 17.93 33.36 21.74
C LEU A 9 17.24 32.18 22.43
N THR A 10 16.32 31.50 21.76
CA THR A 10 15.56 30.37 22.33
C THR A 10 16.17 29.00 22.02
N GLY A 11 17.23 28.95 21.20
CA GLY A 11 17.93 27.71 20.87
C GLY A 11 17.19 26.83 19.85
N PHE A 12 16.47 27.41 18.90
CA PHE A 12 15.90 26.65 17.78
C PHE A 12 16.95 26.41 16.69
N ASP A 13 17.07 25.18 16.20
CA ASP A 13 18.01 24.84 15.12
C ASP A 13 17.46 25.21 13.72
N PRO A 14 16.26 24.77 13.29
CA PRO A 14 15.69 25.20 12.01
C PRO A 14 14.82 26.45 12.16
N VAL A 15 14.97 27.40 11.23
CA VAL A 15 14.05 28.54 11.05
C VAL A 15 13.41 28.43 9.68
N ILE A 16 12.09 28.22 9.66
CA ILE A 16 11.30 28.19 8.43
C ILE A 16 10.67 29.57 8.24
N VAL A 17 10.86 30.15 7.06
CA VAL A 17 10.28 31.43 6.67
C VAL A 17 9.28 31.16 5.56
N ASP A 18 8.00 31.23 5.90
CA ASP A 18 6.92 31.17 4.92
C ASP A 18 6.73 32.54 4.26
N THR A 19 6.57 32.54 2.94
CA THR A 19 6.40 33.76 2.13
C THR A 19 5.06 33.70 1.42
N ALA A 20 4.44 34.85 1.19
CA ALA A 20 3.20 34.91 0.41
C ALA A 20 3.37 34.24 -0.96
N GLY A 21 2.29 33.63 -1.46
CA GLY A 21 2.24 33.09 -2.82
C GLY A 21 2.40 34.20 -3.85
N ARG A 22 3.25 33.99 -4.85
CA ARG A 22 3.60 34.98 -5.87
C ARG A 22 3.53 34.36 -7.25
N LEU A 23 2.97 35.09 -8.20
CA LEU A 23 3.07 34.72 -9.61
C LEU A 23 4.46 35.10 -10.12
N HIS A 24 5.09 34.22 -10.88
CA HIS A 24 6.43 34.46 -11.44
C HIS A 24 6.48 35.66 -12.41
N VAL A 25 5.32 36.13 -12.88
CA VAL A 25 5.16 37.29 -13.77
C VAL A 25 5.08 38.63 -13.02
N ASP A 26 4.92 38.63 -11.69
CA ASP A 26 4.79 39.85 -10.90
C ASP A 26 6.18 40.37 -10.49
N GLU A 27 6.66 41.42 -11.17
CA GLU A 27 8.00 41.95 -10.95
C GLU A 27 8.22 42.56 -9.58
N GLU A 28 7.21 43.22 -9.02
CA GLU A 28 7.30 43.91 -7.72
C GLU A 28 7.43 42.89 -6.60
N LEU A 29 6.57 41.86 -6.63
CA LEU A 29 6.60 40.77 -5.65
C LEU A 29 7.88 39.93 -5.75
N MET A 30 8.43 39.75 -6.95
CA MET A 30 9.70 39.05 -7.13
C MET A 30 10.89 39.89 -6.64
N ALA A 31 10.89 41.20 -6.86
CA ALA A 31 11.91 42.11 -6.31
C ALA A 31 11.90 42.12 -4.77
N GLU A 32 10.71 42.05 -4.16
CA GLU A 32 10.58 41.89 -2.72
C GLU A 32 11.19 40.56 -2.24
N LEU A 33 11.01 39.47 -2.99
CA LEU A 33 11.56 38.15 -2.64
C LEU A 33 13.08 38.14 -2.69
N GLU A 34 13.66 38.78 -3.70
CA GLU A 34 15.10 38.97 -3.82
C GLU A 34 15.66 39.77 -2.64
N ALA A 35 14.95 40.82 -2.21
CA ALA A 35 15.33 41.59 -1.04
C ALA A 35 15.31 40.72 0.24
N ILE A 36 14.26 39.91 0.43
CA ILE A 36 14.16 38.98 1.56
C ILE A 36 15.30 37.95 1.52
N LYS A 37 15.58 37.34 0.37
CA LYS A 37 16.66 36.35 0.22
C LYS A 37 18.03 36.95 0.54
N ARG A 38 18.33 38.13 -0.02
CA ARG A 38 19.60 38.85 0.17
C ARG A 38 19.83 39.18 1.64
N GLU A 39 18.77 39.55 2.35
CA GLU A 39 18.82 39.89 3.77
C GLU A 39 18.97 38.65 4.66
N MET A 40 18.16 37.61 4.41
CA MET A 40 18.10 36.44 5.29
C MET A 40 19.24 35.45 5.05
N LYS A 41 19.86 35.46 3.86
CA LYS A 41 20.91 34.53 3.44
C LYS A 41 20.57 33.06 3.80
N PRO A 42 19.42 32.56 3.34
CA PRO A 42 18.97 31.22 3.71
C PRO A 42 19.91 30.14 3.19
N VAL A 43 20.08 29.07 3.97
CA VAL A 43 20.83 27.87 3.55
C VAL A 43 20.06 27.09 2.49
N GLU A 44 18.72 27.10 2.58
CA GLU A 44 17.82 26.38 1.70
C GLU A 44 16.71 27.31 1.21
N VAL A 45 16.42 27.27 -0.08
CA VAL A 45 15.29 27.95 -0.72
C VAL A 45 14.46 26.89 -1.42
N LEU A 46 13.32 26.55 -0.82
CA LEU A 46 12.45 25.49 -1.30
C LEU A 46 11.27 26.08 -2.08
N LEU A 47 11.12 25.69 -3.34
CA LEU A 47 9.93 26.02 -4.12
C LEU A 47 8.83 25.01 -3.82
N VAL A 48 7.66 25.49 -3.42
CA VAL A 48 6.46 24.65 -3.30
C VAL A 48 5.66 24.77 -4.59
N ALA A 49 5.51 23.65 -5.31
CA ALA A 49 4.79 23.60 -6.58
C ALA A 49 3.67 22.56 -6.54
N ASP A 50 2.56 22.88 -7.19
CA ASP A 50 1.41 21.96 -7.31
C ASP A 50 1.69 20.94 -8.42
N ALA A 51 1.53 19.65 -8.14
CA ALA A 51 1.70 18.60 -9.13
C ALA A 51 0.62 18.59 -10.21
N MET A 52 -0.57 19.15 -9.94
CA MET A 52 -1.71 19.19 -10.85
C MET A 52 -1.57 20.25 -11.95
N THR A 53 -0.84 21.34 -11.71
CA THR A 53 -0.72 22.46 -12.66
C THR A 53 0.21 22.15 -13.84
N GLY A 54 0.88 21.00 -13.84
CA GLY A 54 1.54 20.44 -15.03
C GLY A 54 2.62 21.37 -15.59
N GLN A 55 2.40 21.88 -16.81
CA GLN A 55 3.34 22.74 -17.53
C GLN A 55 3.54 24.12 -16.88
N ASP A 56 2.53 24.64 -16.18
CA ASP A 56 2.63 25.95 -15.54
C ASP A 56 3.55 25.92 -14.32
N ALA A 57 3.54 24.80 -13.58
CA ALA A 57 4.51 24.53 -12.52
C ALA A 57 5.95 24.52 -13.02
N VAL A 58 6.18 23.98 -14.23
CA VAL A 58 7.51 23.92 -14.86
C VAL A 58 8.03 25.31 -15.20
N ARG A 59 7.20 26.14 -15.85
CA ARG A 59 7.56 27.53 -16.20
C ARG A 59 7.80 28.38 -14.96
N SER A 60 6.93 28.25 -13.97
CA SER A 60 7.09 28.91 -12.68
C SER A 60 8.41 28.48 -12.02
N ALA A 61 8.70 27.18 -11.95
CA ALA A 61 9.92 26.69 -11.34
C ALA A 61 11.19 27.18 -12.05
N GLU A 62 11.19 27.22 -13.38
CA GLU A 62 12.29 27.77 -14.17
C GLU A 62 12.50 29.26 -13.87
N ALA A 63 11.44 30.08 -13.93
CA ALA A 63 11.51 31.52 -13.67
C ALA A 63 11.98 31.82 -12.23
N PHE A 64 11.43 31.12 -11.24
CA PHE A 64 11.85 31.23 -9.85
C PHE A 64 13.31 30.81 -9.64
N HIS A 65 13.75 29.72 -10.29
CA HIS A 65 15.13 29.27 -10.18
C HIS A 65 16.11 30.28 -10.81
N GLN A 66 15.81 30.83 -11.98
CA GLN A 66 16.66 31.81 -12.64
C GLN A 66 16.81 33.10 -11.84
N ARG A 67 15.71 33.57 -11.22
CA ARG A 67 15.68 34.87 -10.55
C ARG A 67 16.10 34.80 -9.09
N ILE A 68 15.55 33.83 -8.36
CA ILE A 68 15.80 33.68 -6.92
C ILE A 68 16.93 32.70 -6.67
N GLY A 69 17.06 31.62 -7.44
CA GLY A 69 17.99 30.53 -7.16
C GLY A 69 17.49 29.63 -6.04
N ILE A 70 16.64 28.67 -6.41
CA ILE A 70 16.11 27.64 -5.50
C ILE A 70 17.13 26.49 -5.31
N SER A 71 17.10 25.83 -4.15
CA SER A 71 17.97 24.68 -3.82
C SER A 71 17.23 23.34 -3.80
N GLY A 72 15.90 23.39 -3.82
CA GLY A 72 15.06 22.20 -3.85
C GLY A 72 13.61 22.51 -4.11
N VAL A 73 12.84 21.47 -4.36
CA VAL A 73 11.41 21.57 -4.68
C VAL A 73 10.60 20.66 -3.77
N ILE A 74 9.42 21.12 -3.36
CA ILE A 74 8.38 20.33 -2.71
C ILE A 74 7.19 20.27 -3.67
N LEU A 75 6.72 19.06 -3.97
CA LEU A 75 5.54 18.88 -4.82
C LEU A 75 4.32 18.55 -3.98
N THR A 76 3.27 19.36 -4.06
CA THR A 76 2.02 19.12 -3.32
C THR A 76 0.97 18.46 -4.21
N LYS A 77 -0.11 17.95 -3.59
CA LYS A 77 -1.24 17.31 -4.27
C LYS A 77 -0.86 16.10 -5.13
N MET A 78 0.10 15.32 -4.64
CA MET A 78 0.57 14.08 -5.28
C MET A 78 -0.36 12.88 -5.00
N ASP A 79 -1.44 13.07 -4.25
CA ASP A 79 -2.52 12.13 -4.00
C ASP A 79 -3.54 12.04 -5.15
N GLY A 80 -3.59 13.04 -6.02
CA GLY A 80 -4.41 13.01 -7.24
C GLY A 80 -3.92 12.07 -8.34
N ASP A 81 -4.68 11.99 -9.43
CA ASP A 81 -4.36 11.21 -10.66
C ASP A 81 -3.24 11.86 -11.51
N THR A 82 -2.40 12.67 -10.87
CA THR A 82 -1.28 13.31 -11.54
C THR A 82 -0.18 12.28 -11.74
N ARG A 83 0.04 11.90 -13.00
CA ARG A 83 1.07 10.95 -13.44
C ARG A 83 2.50 11.48 -13.30
N GLY A 84 2.81 12.25 -12.25
CA GLY A 84 4.16 12.66 -11.86
C GLY A 84 4.97 13.47 -12.90
N GLY A 85 4.42 13.82 -14.06
CA GLY A 85 5.16 14.44 -15.16
C GLY A 85 5.75 15.80 -14.82
N ALA A 86 5.07 16.58 -13.97
CA ALA A 86 5.58 17.86 -13.46
C ALA A 86 6.90 17.68 -12.69
N ALA A 87 7.04 16.58 -11.93
CA ALA A 87 8.25 16.28 -11.16
C ALA A 87 9.48 16.14 -12.06
N LEU A 88 9.35 15.35 -13.13
CA LEU A 88 10.43 15.12 -14.09
C LEU A 88 10.80 16.43 -14.80
N SER A 89 9.80 17.17 -15.27
CA SER A 89 10.00 18.41 -16.00
C SER A 89 10.65 19.49 -15.13
N ILE A 90 10.22 19.66 -13.87
CA ILE A 90 10.83 20.64 -12.95
C ILE A 90 12.29 20.29 -12.68
N LYS A 91 12.60 19.01 -12.44
CA LYS A 91 13.99 18.56 -12.25
C LYS A 91 14.84 18.83 -13.51
N ALA A 92 14.26 18.62 -14.70
CA ALA A 92 14.95 18.83 -15.96
C ALA A 92 15.27 20.31 -16.23
N VAL A 93 14.34 21.24 -15.94
CA VAL A 93 14.55 22.68 -16.21
C VAL A 93 15.34 23.38 -15.11
N THR A 94 15.12 23.03 -13.84
CA THR A 94 15.80 23.70 -12.70
C THR A 94 17.12 23.03 -12.32
N GLY A 95 17.30 21.75 -12.66
CA GLY A 95 18.41 20.93 -12.16
C GLY A 95 18.34 20.62 -10.66
N GLN A 96 17.36 21.15 -9.92
CA GLN A 96 17.30 21.04 -8.46
C GLN A 96 16.55 19.80 -7.99
N PRO A 97 16.96 19.16 -6.88
CA PRO A 97 16.30 17.97 -6.36
C PRO A 97 14.90 18.27 -5.83
N ILE A 98 13.97 17.35 -6.05
CA ILE A 98 12.71 17.32 -5.30
C ILE A 98 13.02 16.64 -3.97
N LYS A 99 12.72 17.33 -2.87
CA LYS A 99 13.04 16.86 -1.51
C LYS A 99 11.86 16.16 -0.85
N PHE A 100 10.66 16.72 -1.02
CA PHE A 100 9.44 16.21 -0.37
C PHE A 100 8.25 16.22 -1.33
N ILE A 101 7.25 15.40 -0.99
CA ILE A 101 5.95 15.35 -1.63
C ILE A 101 4.83 15.46 -0.60
N GLY A 102 3.80 16.23 -0.92
CA GLY A 102 2.54 16.29 -0.17
C GLY A 102 1.53 15.31 -0.77
N VAL A 103 1.13 14.30 0.02
CA VAL A 103 0.20 13.23 -0.38
C VAL A 103 -1.16 13.35 0.33
N GLY A 104 -1.51 14.55 0.77
CA GLY A 104 -2.79 14.85 1.41
C GLY A 104 -2.78 16.24 2.05
N GLU A 105 -3.88 16.59 2.70
CA GLU A 105 -4.11 17.93 3.26
C GLU A 105 -3.68 18.08 4.73
N LYS A 106 -3.45 16.95 5.41
CA LYS A 106 -3.09 16.95 6.83
C LYS A 106 -1.62 17.25 7.05
N TYR A 107 -1.27 17.71 8.26
CA TYR A 107 0.11 18.07 8.63
C TYR A 107 1.08 16.88 8.57
N ASP A 108 0.59 15.65 8.70
CA ASP A 108 1.35 14.40 8.62
C ASP A 108 1.48 13.86 7.19
N ALA A 109 0.90 14.53 6.20
CA ALA A 109 0.88 14.09 4.80
C ALA A 109 2.06 14.60 3.95
N LEU A 110 3.18 14.95 4.59
CA LEU A 110 4.42 15.35 3.92
C LEU A 110 5.45 14.21 4.00
N GLU A 111 5.79 13.63 2.86
CA GLU A 111 6.71 12.49 2.75
C GLU A 111 8.00 12.86 2.01
N PRO A 112 9.15 12.22 2.31
CA PRO A 112 10.35 12.35 1.50
C PRO A 112 10.10 11.89 0.06
N PHE A 113 10.68 12.60 -0.91
CA PHE A 113 10.59 12.21 -2.31
C PHE A 113 11.55 11.05 -2.63
N TYR A 114 11.02 9.99 -3.25
CA TYR A 114 11.79 8.84 -3.72
C TYR A 114 11.64 8.71 -5.25
N PRO A 115 12.72 8.97 -6.03
CA PRO A 115 12.67 8.92 -7.50
C PRO A 115 12.18 7.58 -8.06
N ASP A 116 12.62 6.46 -7.46
CA ASP A 116 12.25 5.11 -7.92
C ASP A 116 10.75 4.82 -7.80
N ARG A 117 10.13 5.31 -6.70
CA ARG A 117 8.68 5.20 -6.49
C ARG A 117 7.91 6.05 -7.50
N MET A 118 8.42 7.26 -7.77
CA MET A 118 7.82 8.15 -8.77
C MET A 118 7.89 7.53 -10.16
N ALA A 119 9.07 7.07 -10.60
CA ALA A 119 9.25 6.42 -11.89
C ALA A 119 8.31 5.20 -12.05
N SER A 120 8.16 4.40 -10.99
CA SER A 120 7.24 3.26 -10.99
C SER A 120 5.78 3.71 -11.18
N ARG A 121 5.33 4.76 -10.48
CA ARG A 121 3.98 5.33 -10.61
C ARG A 121 3.72 5.88 -12.01
N ILE A 122 4.70 6.57 -12.61
CA ILE A 122 4.61 7.12 -13.98
C ILE A 122 4.51 6.00 -15.02
N LEU A 123 5.33 4.96 -14.89
CA LEU A 123 5.39 3.83 -15.82
C LEU A 123 4.20 2.86 -15.68
N GLY A 124 3.25 3.13 -14.78
CA GLY A 124 2.14 2.22 -14.49
C GLY A 124 2.59 0.88 -13.87
N MET A 125 3.87 0.74 -13.54
CA MET A 125 4.46 -0.41 -12.84
C MET A 125 4.41 -0.25 -11.31
N GLY A 126 3.93 0.90 -10.82
CA GLY A 126 3.77 1.23 -9.41
C GLY A 126 2.88 0.24 -8.67
N ASP A 127 1.87 -0.31 -9.34
CA ASP A 127 0.98 -1.32 -8.77
C ASP A 127 1.55 -2.74 -8.79
N VAL A 128 2.68 -2.99 -9.46
CA VAL A 128 3.32 -4.32 -9.45
C VAL A 128 4.53 -4.32 -8.53
N LEU A 129 5.33 -3.26 -8.53
CA LEU A 129 6.48 -3.14 -7.62
C LEU A 129 6.05 -2.79 -6.20
N SER A 130 5.07 -1.90 -5.98
CA SER A 130 4.55 -1.66 -4.62
C SER A 130 3.76 -2.84 -4.09
N LEU A 131 3.15 -3.65 -4.96
CA LEU A 131 2.47 -4.89 -4.58
C LEU A 131 3.49 -6.00 -4.30
N ILE A 132 4.62 -6.06 -5.01
CA ILE A 132 5.74 -6.95 -4.69
C ILE A 132 6.48 -6.48 -3.42
N GLU A 133 6.62 -5.17 -3.18
CA GLU A 133 7.24 -4.62 -1.97
C GLU A 133 6.31 -4.71 -0.76
N ARG A 134 4.99 -4.48 -0.90
CA ARG A 134 4.01 -4.75 0.15
C ARG A 134 3.85 -6.24 0.39
N VAL A 135 3.90 -7.08 -0.65
CA VAL A 135 3.99 -8.55 -0.47
C VAL A 135 5.31 -8.94 0.17
N ARG A 136 6.43 -8.25 -0.07
CA ARG A 136 7.71 -8.52 0.63
C ARG A 136 7.79 -7.92 2.04
N ALA A 137 7.06 -6.86 2.32
CA ALA A 137 7.02 -6.19 3.63
C ALA A 137 5.94 -6.76 4.56
N GLU A 138 4.84 -7.28 4.01
CA GLU A 138 3.75 -7.96 4.75
C GLU A 138 3.85 -9.49 4.69
N VAL A 139 4.65 -10.08 3.80
CA VAL A 139 5.09 -11.47 3.93
C VAL A 139 6.49 -11.46 4.50
N ASP A 140 6.54 -11.34 5.83
CA ASP A 140 7.72 -11.59 6.65
C ASP A 140 8.38 -12.88 6.13
N GLU A 141 9.67 -12.86 5.78
CA GLU A 141 10.40 -14.06 5.35
C GLU A 141 10.24 -15.21 6.37
N ARG A 142 9.95 -14.86 7.62
CA ARG A 142 9.57 -15.78 8.71
C ARG A 142 8.17 -16.38 8.54
N GLU A 143 7.19 -15.63 8.07
CA GLU A 143 5.82 -16.10 7.87
C GLU A 143 5.71 -16.95 6.60
N ALA A 144 6.44 -16.60 5.53
CA ALA A 144 6.62 -17.47 4.35
C ALA A 144 7.33 -18.79 4.71
N ALA A 145 8.40 -18.74 5.51
CA ALA A 145 9.10 -19.93 5.98
C ALA A 145 8.22 -20.79 6.92
N ARG A 146 7.46 -20.16 7.83
CA ARG A 146 6.46 -20.84 8.68
C ARG A 146 5.34 -21.46 7.85
N LEU A 147 4.85 -20.76 6.83
CA LEU A 147 3.79 -21.27 5.95
C LEU A 147 4.31 -22.44 5.10
N GLN A 148 5.54 -22.36 4.59
CA GLN A 148 6.20 -23.49 3.90
C GLN A 148 6.49 -24.67 4.84
N GLU A 149 6.88 -24.43 6.08
CA GLU A 149 7.08 -25.47 7.10
C GLU A 149 5.74 -26.10 7.52
N LYS A 150 4.68 -25.29 7.69
CA LYS A 150 3.30 -25.74 7.97
C LYS A 150 2.70 -26.52 6.79
N LEU A 151 2.96 -26.10 5.54
CA LEU A 151 2.56 -26.81 4.31
C LEU A 151 3.30 -28.15 4.15
N ARG A 152 4.53 -28.26 4.69
CA ARG A 152 5.31 -29.51 4.77
C ARG A 152 4.82 -30.44 5.87
N ARG A 153 4.32 -29.92 6.99
CA ARG A 153 3.71 -30.70 8.07
C ARG A 153 2.26 -31.09 7.74
N GLU A 154 1.75 -32.18 8.32
CA GLU A 154 0.41 -32.72 8.01
C GLU A 154 -0.75 -32.00 8.73
N GLU A 155 -0.52 -30.78 9.21
CA GLU A 155 -1.27 -30.21 10.32
C GLU A 155 -1.96 -28.90 9.94
N PHE A 156 -2.74 -28.88 8.85
CA PHE A 156 -3.66 -27.78 8.63
C PHE A 156 -4.81 -27.87 9.66
N THR A 157 -4.74 -27.08 10.73
CA THR A 157 -5.71 -27.09 11.85
C THR A 157 -6.83 -26.07 11.65
N LEU A 158 -7.85 -26.10 12.52
CA LEU A 158 -8.89 -25.06 12.53
C LEU A 158 -8.35 -23.70 13.01
N GLU A 159 -7.24 -23.68 13.75
CA GLU A 159 -6.54 -22.44 14.11
C GLU A 159 -5.94 -21.78 12.86
N ASP A 160 -5.26 -22.57 12.02
CA ASP A 160 -4.71 -22.09 10.75
C ASP A 160 -5.83 -21.62 9.81
N PHE A 161 -6.95 -22.33 9.77
CA PHE A 161 -8.12 -21.92 9.01
C PHE A 161 -8.67 -20.57 9.48
N LEU A 162 -8.73 -20.33 10.80
CA LEU A 162 -9.14 -19.05 11.36
C LEU A 162 -8.16 -17.91 11.01
N GLU A 163 -6.85 -18.18 11.07
CA GLU A 163 -5.82 -17.23 10.65
C GLU A 163 -6.03 -16.81 9.18
N GLN A 164 -6.28 -17.78 8.29
CA GLN A 164 -6.56 -17.49 6.88
C GLN A 164 -7.85 -16.68 6.67
N LEU A 165 -8.92 -16.96 7.44
CA LEU A 165 -10.15 -16.18 7.40
C LEU A 165 -9.95 -14.73 7.88
N ARG A 166 -9.12 -14.53 8.90
CA ARG A 166 -8.75 -13.19 9.40
C ARG A 166 -7.89 -12.42 8.40
N LEU A 167 -7.01 -13.10 7.69
CA LEU A 167 -6.24 -12.51 6.60
C LEU A 167 -7.19 -12.08 5.46
N ALA A 168 -8.14 -12.93 5.07
CA ALA A 168 -9.16 -12.60 4.08
C ALA A 168 -10.04 -11.40 4.49
N LYS A 169 -10.30 -11.21 5.79
CA LYS A 169 -10.99 -10.02 6.32
C LYS A 169 -10.22 -8.73 6.07
N ARG A 170 -8.88 -8.74 6.14
CA ARG A 170 -8.04 -7.60 5.78
C ARG A 170 -8.15 -7.28 4.28
N PHE A 171 -8.22 -8.30 3.43
CA PHE A 171 -8.50 -8.13 2.00
C PHE A 171 -9.95 -7.69 1.74
N GLY A 172 -10.92 -8.08 2.56
CA GLY A 172 -12.31 -7.64 2.49
C GLY A 172 -12.48 -6.12 2.74
N SER A 173 -11.66 -5.55 3.64
CA SER A 173 -11.59 -4.09 3.78
C SER A 173 -10.97 -3.36 2.58
N LEU A 174 -10.35 -4.09 1.64
CA LEU A 174 -9.93 -3.58 0.34
C LEU A 174 -11.07 -3.60 -0.70
N GLY A 175 -12.33 -3.83 -0.31
CA GLY A 175 -13.48 -3.62 -1.19
C GLY A 175 -13.48 -2.24 -1.86
N LYS A 176 -12.96 -1.22 -1.16
CA LYS A 176 -12.70 0.12 -1.72
C LYS A 176 -11.66 0.14 -2.84
N ILE A 177 -10.69 -0.78 -2.84
CA ILE A 177 -9.73 -0.94 -3.94
C ILE A 177 -10.40 -1.61 -5.15
N PHE A 178 -11.32 -2.56 -4.92
CA PHE A 178 -12.11 -3.16 -6.01
C PHE A 178 -13.09 -2.18 -6.67
N GLU A 179 -13.62 -1.21 -5.92
CA GLU A 179 -14.42 -0.09 -6.46
C GLU A 179 -13.59 0.85 -7.34
N LEU A 180 -12.27 0.90 -7.15
CA LEU A 180 -11.33 1.72 -7.91
C LEU A 180 -10.70 0.99 -9.12
N LEU A 181 -10.95 -0.32 -9.27
CA LEU A 181 -10.40 -1.08 -10.38
C LEU A 181 -11.25 -0.89 -11.65
N PRO A 182 -10.64 -0.54 -12.80
CA PRO A 182 -11.34 -0.41 -14.08
C PRO A 182 -12.11 -1.68 -14.43
N ALA A 183 -13.34 -1.54 -14.94
CA ALA A 183 -14.23 -2.66 -15.26
C ALA A 183 -13.64 -3.69 -16.24
N GLU A 184 -12.63 -3.28 -17.03
CA GLU A 184 -11.90 -4.12 -17.97
C GLU A 184 -10.93 -5.11 -17.28
N MET A 185 -10.36 -4.73 -16.13
CA MET A 185 -9.49 -5.60 -15.34
C MET A 185 -10.29 -6.66 -14.58
N LEU A 186 -11.51 -6.35 -14.14
CA LEU A 186 -12.43 -7.30 -13.48
C LEU A 186 -12.84 -8.45 -14.41
N LYS A 187 -12.98 -8.18 -15.72
CA LYS A 187 -13.30 -9.21 -16.73
C LYS A 187 -12.17 -10.21 -16.97
N LEU A 188 -10.92 -9.79 -16.80
CA LEU A 188 -9.73 -10.65 -16.98
C LEU A 188 -9.57 -11.70 -15.88
N VAL A 189 -10.15 -11.46 -14.69
CA VAL A 189 -10.07 -12.37 -13.53
C VAL A 189 -11.33 -13.22 -13.35
N GLY A 190 -12.34 -13.05 -14.23
CA GLY A 190 -13.57 -13.85 -14.20
C GLY A 190 -14.48 -13.58 -13.00
N VAL A 191 -14.29 -12.45 -12.30
CA VAL A 191 -15.06 -12.06 -11.13
C VAL A 191 -16.06 -10.97 -11.54
N SER A 192 -17.34 -11.33 -11.60
CA SER A 192 -18.42 -10.35 -11.71
C SER A 192 -18.40 -9.44 -10.48
N ARG A 193 -18.58 -8.13 -10.69
CA ARG A 193 -18.66 -7.09 -9.66
C ARG A 193 -19.22 -7.64 -8.34
N ILE A 194 -18.39 -7.70 -7.31
CA ILE A 194 -18.87 -8.04 -5.97
C ILE A 194 -19.73 -6.87 -5.50
N THR A 195 -21.03 -7.09 -5.29
CA THR A 195 -21.90 -6.01 -4.84
C THR A 195 -21.59 -5.66 -3.37
N PRO A 196 -21.85 -4.43 -2.93
CA PRO A 196 -21.75 -4.07 -1.51
C PRO A 196 -22.53 -5.01 -0.59
N GLU A 197 -23.66 -5.56 -1.05
CA GLU A 197 -24.46 -6.53 -0.30
C GLU A 197 -23.75 -7.88 -0.15
N GLN A 198 -23.08 -8.35 -1.21
CA GLN A 198 -22.29 -9.59 -1.20
C GLN A 198 -21.09 -9.47 -0.26
N MET A 199 -20.44 -8.29 -0.22
CA MET A 199 -19.37 -7.99 0.74
C MET A 199 -19.87 -7.99 2.18
N ALA A 200 -20.98 -7.31 2.45
CA ALA A 200 -21.58 -7.28 3.79
C ALA A 200 -22.02 -8.69 4.25
N GLN A 201 -22.50 -9.52 3.33
CA GLN A 201 -22.82 -10.92 3.61
C GLN A 201 -21.56 -11.74 3.92
N PHE A 202 -20.48 -11.55 3.17
CA PHE A 202 -19.20 -12.21 3.42
C PHE A 202 -18.63 -11.85 4.80
N GLU A 203 -18.66 -10.57 5.18
CA GLU A 203 -18.22 -10.14 6.52
C GLU A 203 -19.04 -10.78 7.65
N ARG A 204 -20.36 -10.89 7.48
CA ARG A 204 -21.24 -11.57 8.46
C ARG A 204 -20.89 -13.04 8.58
N GLN A 205 -20.62 -13.72 7.46
CA GLN A 205 -20.20 -15.12 7.46
C GLN A 205 -18.83 -15.32 8.14
N LEU A 206 -17.87 -14.42 7.87
CA LEU A 206 -16.56 -14.44 8.53
C LEU A 206 -16.67 -14.25 10.05
N LYS A 207 -17.46 -13.27 10.51
CA LYS A 207 -17.70 -13.06 11.94
C LYS A 207 -18.33 -14.29 12.59
N ARG A 208 -19.28 -14.93 11.92
CA ARG A 208 -19.92 -16.17 12.39
C ARG A 208 -18.90 -17.31 12.50
N ALA A 209 -18.04 -17.48 11.49
CA ALA A 209 -17.00 -18.49 11.50
C ALA A 209 -15.98 -18.27 12.63
N GLU A 210 -15.58 -17.01 12.85
CA GLU A 210 -14.70 -16.64 13.95
C GLU A 210 -15.32 -16.94 15.32
N ALA A 211 -16.59 -16.62 15.52
CA ALA A 211 -17.31 -16.96 16.75
C ALA A 211 -17.35 -18.48 17.00
N ILE A 212 -17.69 -19.26 15.97
CA ILE A 212 -17.75 -20.74 16.05
C ILE A 212 -16.41 -21.35 16.43
N ILE A 213 -15.32 -20.95 15.74
CA ILE A 213 -13.98 -21.49 16.03
C ILE A 213 -13.52 -21.04 17.43
N ASN A 214 -13.84 -19.81 17.83
CA ASN A 214 -13.48 -19.30 19.15
C ASN A 214 -14.17 -20.06 20.30
N SER A 215 -15.35 -20.64 20.08
CA SER A 215 -16.07 -21.48 21.04
C SER A 215 -15.57 -22.93 21.13
N MET A 216 -14.55 -23.31 20.36
CA MET A 216 -13.89 -24.60 20.44
C MET A 216 -12.72 -24.59 21.43
N THR A 217 -12.44 -25.72 22.05
CA THR A 217 -11.24 -25.90 22.88
C THR A 217 -9.98 -26.01 22.01
N PRO A 218 -8.78 -25.71 22.54
CA PRO A 218 -7.53 -25.86 21.78
C PRO A 218 -7.32 -27.27 21.21
N GLU A 219 -7.79 -28.31 21.91
CA GLU A 219 -7.73 -29.70 21.45
C GLU A 219 -8.64 -29.95 20.25
N GLU A 220 -9.86 -29.40 20.27
CA GLU A 220 -10.81 -29.50 19.17
C GLU A 220 -10.33 -28.73 17.93
N ARG A 221 -9.66 -27.58 18.13
CA ARG A 221 -9.07 -26.81 17.03
C ARG A 221 -7.92 -27.54 16.35
N ARG A 222 -7.08 -28.22 17.14
CA ARG A 222 -6.00 -29.07 16.61
C ARG A 222 -6.53 -30.33 15.95
N ASN A 223 -7.60 -30.92 16.47
CA ASN A 223 -8.20 -32.14 15.95
C ASN A 223 -9.72 -32.06 15.85
N TYR A 224 -10.20 -31.62 14.67
CA TYR A 224 -11.63 -31.50 14.37
C TYR A 224 -12.42 -32.81 14.50
N ARG A 225 -11.76 -33.97 14.44
CA ARG A 225 -12.42 -35.29 14.55
C ARG A 225 -12.98 -35.54 15.95
N LEU A 226 -12.50 -34.80 16.95
CA LEU A 226 -13.05 -34.86 18.31
C LEU A 226 -14.44 -34.23 18.39
N ILE A 227 -14.86 -33.42 17.40
CA ILE A 227 -16.11 -32.65 17.43
C ILE A 227 -17.32 -33.54 17.06
N ASP A 228 -17.80 -34.25 18.07
CA ASP A 228 -19.03 -35.03 18.06
C ASP A 228 -20.30 -34.16 18.16
N GLY A 229 -21.49 -34.80 18.12
CA GLY A 229 -22.76 -34.09 18.19
C GLY A 229 -23.00 -33.33 19.51
N SER A 230 -22.44 -33.79 20.63
CA SER A 230 -22.53 -33.10 21.91
C SER A 230 -21.71 -31.80 21.89
N ARG A 231 -20.48 -31.88 21.40
CA ARG A 231 -19.57 -30.72 21.26
C ARG A 231 -20.10 -29.71 20.26
N ARG A 232 -20.74 -30.12 19.16
CA ARG A 232 -21.39 -29.19 18.22
C ARG A 232 -22.50 -28.38 18.88
N ARG A 233 -23.32 -28.99 19.73
CA ARG A 233 -24.36 -28.26 20.50
C ARG A 233 -23.74 -27.27 21.48
N ARG A 234 -22.64 -27.65 22.15
CA ARG A 234 -21.90 -26.76 23.06
C ARG A 234 -21.31 -25.57 22.30
N ILE A 235 -20.64 -25.82 21.17
CA ILE A 235 -20.02 -24.80 20.31
C ILE A 235 -21.10 -23.85 19.82
N ALA A 236 -22.19 -24.36 19.24
CA ALA A 236 -23.31 -23.57 18.73
C ALA A 236 -23.89 -22.63 19.81
N ARG A 237 -24.11 -23.14 21.03
CA ARG A 237 -24.56 -22.32 22.17
C ARG A 237 -23.53 -21.26 22.56
N GLY A 238 -22.25 -21.61 22.57
CA GLY A 238 -21.15 -20.70 22.92
C GLY A 238 -20.91 -19.60 21.88
N SER A 239 -21.20 -19.87 20.60
CA SER A 239 -21.01 -18.92 19.49
C SER A 239 -22.28 -18.14 19.14
N GLY A 240 -23.42 -18.46 19.75
CA GLY A 240 -24.72 -17.88 19.39
C GLY A 240 -25.20 -18.27 17.99
N THR A 241 -24.81 -19.46 17.52
CA THR A 241 -25.15 -19.98 16.18
C THR A 241 -25.93 -21.29 16.28
N THR A 242 -26.33 -21.86 15.14
CA THR A 242 -27.00 -23.16 15.13
C THR A 242 -26.01 -24.32 14.94
N VAL A 243 -26.47 -25.55 15.14
CA VAL A 243 -25.66 -26.75 14.91
C VAL A 243 -25.37 -26.93 13.41
N GLU A 244 -26.29 -26.49 12.55
CA GLU A 244 -26.13 -26.49 11.09
C GLU A 244 -25.01 -25.55 10.65
N ASP A 245 -24.90 -24.36 11.25
CA ASP A 245 -23.80 -23.43 11.00
C ASP A 245 -22.44 -24.07 11.33
N VAL A 246 -22.36 -24.77 12.48
CA VAL A 246 -21.14 -25.48 12.89
C VAL A 246 -20.80 -26.61 11.90
N ASN A 247 -21.79 -27.37 11.45
CA ASN A 247 -21.61 -28.43 10.45
C ASN A 247 -21.12 -27.87 9.11
N ALA A 248 -21.70 -26.75 8.65
CA ALA A 248 -21.31 -26.09 7.42
C ALA A 248 -19.86 -25.62 7.47
N LEU A 249 -19.44 -25.02 8.57
CA LEU A 249 -18.04 -24.59 8.77
C LEU A 249 -17.08 -25.78 8.77
N LEU A 250 -17.39 -26.86 9.48
CA LEU A 250 -16.56 -28.06 9.51
C LEU A 250 -16.45 -28.70 8.12
N LYS A 251 -17.51 -28.67 7.32
CA LYS A 251 -17.50 -29.15 5.93
C LYS A 251 -16.54 -28.32 5.07
N GLN A 252 -16.65 -26.98 5.13
CA GLN A 252 -15.75 -26.06 4.42
C GLN A 252 -14.28 -26.26 4.80
N TYR A 253 -14.01 -26.45 6.09
CA TYR A 253 -12.68 -26.75 6.59
C TYR A 253 -12.13 -28.08 6.02
N VAL A 254 -12.94 -29.14 5.99
CA VAL A 254 -12.53 -30.44 5.42
C VAL A 254 -12.26 -30.34 3.91
N GLU A 255 -13.09 -29.61 3.17
CA GLU A 255 -12.89 -29.37 1.72
C GLU A 255 -11.58 -28.62 1.46
N MET A 256 -11.31 -27.57 2.23
CA MET A 256 -10.05 -26.81 2.14
C MET A 256 -8.84 -27.69 2.47
N ARG A 257 -8.95 -28.51 3.52
CA ARG A 257 -7.91 -29.46 3.91
C ARG A 257 -7.64 -30.49 2.80
N GLN A 258 -8.68 -30.99 2.13
CA GLN A 258 -8.52 -31.89 0.97
C GLN A 258 -7.86 -31.19 -0.22
N MET A 259 -8.21 -29.93 -0.48
CA MET A 259 -7.57 -29.13 -1.54
C MET A 259 -6.09 -28.91 -1.26
N MET A 260 -5.72 -28.54 -0.03
CA MET A 260 -4.32 -28.37 0.39
C MET A 260 -3.53 -29.68 0.26
N LYS A 261 -4.16 -30.82 0.60
CA LYS A 261 -3.56 -32.14 0.39
C LYS A 261 -3.26 -32.40 -1.09
N ARG A 262 -4.21 -32.10 -1.99
CA ARG A 262 -4.02 -32.25 -3.45
C ARG A 262 -2.97 -31.30 -4.03
N LEU A 263 -2.90 -30.08 -3.51
CA LEU A 263 -1.87 -29.10 -3.89
C LEU A 263 -0.47 -29.62 -3.53
N ARG A 264 -0.32 -30.17 -2.31
CA ARG A 264 0.93 -30.79 -1.83
C ARG A 264 1.33 -32.00 -2.65
N GLU A 265 0.37 -32.81 -3.09
CA GLU A 265 0.58 -33.99 -3.95
C GLU A 265 0.89 -33.61 -5.41
N GLY A 266 1.00 -32.32 -5.74
CA GLY A 266 1.37 -31.85 -7.08
C GLY A 266 0.25 -31.97 -8.12
N ALA A 267 -1.00 -32.20 -7.68
CA ALA A 267 -2.13 -32.46 -8.57
C ALA A 267 -2.76 -31.20 -9.20
N PHE A 268 -2.21 -30.01 -8.92
CA PHE A 268 -2.63 -28.74 -9.55
C PHE A 268 -1.60 -28.28 -10.60
N PRO A 269 -1.97 -28.07 -11.87
CA PRO A 269 -1.04 -27.68 -12.94
C PRO A 269 -0.70 -26.18 -12.87
N LEU A 270 -0.11 -25.71 -11.77
CA LEU A 270 0.44 -24.35 -11.67
C LEU A 270 1.59 -24.10 -12.66
N GLY A 271 2.29 -25.17 -13.08
CA GLY A 271 3.38 -25.10 -14.06
C GLY A 271 2.95 -24.75 -15.50
N LYS A 272 1.65 -24.73 -15.81
CA LYS A 272 1.15 -24.28 -17.13
C LYS A 272 0.76 -22.79 -17.16
N PHE A 273 0.56 -22.15 -16.00
CA PHE A 273 0.17 -20.73 -15.92
C PHE A 273 1.31 -19.78 -15.49
N LEU A 274 2.33 -20.29 -14.79
CA LEU A 274 3.58 -19.56 -14.58
C LEU A 274 4.53 -19.86 -15.74
N GLY A 275 4.54 -18.96 -16.72
CA GLY A 275 5.23 -19.09 -18.00
C GLY A 275 6.65 -19.63 -17.91
N LYS A 276 7.00 -20.49 -18.90
CA LYS A 276 8.35 -20.96 -19.20
C LYS A 276 9.31 -19.77 -19.34
N GLY A 277 9.96 -19.38 -18.25
CA GLY A 277 11.20 -18.60 -18.30
C GLY A 277 12.29 -19.44 -18.94
N LYS A 278 12.64 -19.13 -20.19
CA LYS A 278 13.78 -19.70 -20.92
C LYS A 278 15.03 -19.69 -20.04
N LYS A 279 15.50 -20.87 -19.62
CA LYS A 279 16.89 -21.07 -19.19
C LYS A 279 17.80 -20.75 -20.38
N LYS A 280 18.39 -19.56 -20.42
CA LYS A 280 19.54 -19.26 -21.29
C LYS A 280 20.71 -20.13 -20.79
N GLY A 281 21.05 -21.14 -21.58
CA GLY A 281 22.23 -21.99 -21.36
C GLY A 281 23.51 -21.15 -21.38
N ARG A 282 24.31 -21.29 -20.33
CA ARG A 282 25.71 -20.88 -20.28
C ARG A 282 26.46 -21.58 -21.42
N LYS A 283 26.92 -20.82 -22.41
CA LYS A 283 27.96 -21.26 -23.36
C LYS A 283 29.22 -21.59 -22.54
N LYS A 284 29.61 -22.87 -22.54
CA LYS A 284 30.94 -23.30 -22.12
C LYS A 284 31.94 -22.76 -23.14
N ARG A 285 33.00 -22.13 -22.63
CA ARG A 285 34.24 -21.87 -23.36
C ARG A 285 34.90 -23.21 -23.70
N GLY A 286 35.28 -23.35 -24.96
CA GLY A 286 36.24 -24.29 -25.52
C GLY A 286 36.98 -23.51 -26.59
#